data_AF-A0AAN6WEE1-F1
#
_entry.id   AF-A0AAN6WEE1-F1
#
_cell.length_a   1.000
_cell.length_b   1.000
_cell.length_c   1.000
_cell.angle_alpha   90.00
_cell.angle_beta   90.00
_cell.angle_gamma   90.00
#
_symmetry.space_group_name_H-M   'P 1'
#
loop_
_entity.id
_entity.type
_entity.pdbx_description
1 polymer ?
#
loop_
_entity_poly.entity_id
_entity_poly.type
_entity_poly.pdbx_seq_one_letter_code
_entity_poly.pdbx_strand_id
1 'polypeptide(L)'
;MDILLSLPIASYFFSTSVTSWSTSLNLLFFYMTWSTLVLTHSPIQIELIGTTAIRLAFWLVPSLLFLVFDNLLPSVAETIKHNGASALPPRDFKSLSRLLALAIFNLGLETAVEGCLSLGLSVLLKQPVFRTSTSLPLPWQMIKQLALLFTLREILTYYTHRYWLHGAPPPAPSSMILTKRIKLPKAHKPRYLPSLHKSYSHKYHSPPFSLQVKIDHPLPFLLHHFLPAYLPALLLRSNLHLLTFFVFLSLTTIEETLSHSSYTVIPGVIMGGITKRTCMHYTGKKQGNYGTWGVLDWAHGTGLGKRDIWDDVRREASKHQLRKRGEDIVDDAGGKVEKALRRSKRNLNKNKAEKRGVGNKRGKGSWLVDDADGDDGEGDWVP
;
A
#
# COMPACT_ATOMS: atom_id res chain seq x y z
N MET A 1 56.66 6.55 36.85
CA MET A 1 56.16 6.69 35.47
C MET A 1 55.25 5.50 35.14
N ASP A 2 54.30 5.10 36.00
CA ASP A 2 53.61 3.79 35.84
C ASP A 2 52.14 3.78 36.27
N ILE A 3 51.39 4.88 36.18
CA ILE A 3 49.95 4.89 36.54
C ILE A 3 49.10 5.66 35.51
N LEU A 4 49.54 5.77 34.25
CA LEU A 4 48.79 6.50 33.21
C LEU A 4 48.65 5.75 31.87
N LEU A 5 48.86 4.43 31.84
CA LEU A 5 48.84 3.64 30.59
C LEU A 5 48.02 2.33 30.63
N SER A 6 47.05 2.16 31.54
CA SER A 6 46.29 0.90 31.61
C SER A 6 44.77 0.97 31.35
N LEU A 7 44.20 2.12 31.00
CA LEU A 7 42.73 2.25 30.85
C LEU A 7 42.25 3.10 29.66
N PRO A 8 42.51 2.67 28.41
CA PRO A 8 41.47 2.87 27.39
C PRO A 8 41.32 1.74 26.35
N ILE A 9 41.90 0.55 26.56
CA ILE A 9 41.72 -0.58 25.64
C ILE A 9 40.62 -1.53 26.15
N ALA A 10 40.57 -1.80 27.46
CA ALA A 10 39.52 -2.65 28.05
C ALA A 10 38.11 -2.08 27.80
N SER A 11 37.93 -0.76 27.92
CA SER A 11 36.63 -0.09 27.69
C SER A 11 36.11 -0.25 26.26
N TYR A 12 37.01 -0.38 25.27
CA TYR A 12 36.63 -0.57 23.86
C TYR A 12 36.16 -2.02 23.59
N PHE A 13 36.72 -3.01 24.28
CA PHE A 13 36.27 -4.41 24.22
C PHE A 13 35.07 -4.72 25.14
N PHE A 14 34.90 -3.98 26.23
CA PHE A 14 33.71 -4.07 27.08
C PHE A 14 32.50 -3.33 26.49
N SER A 15 32.67 -2.26 25.71
CA SER A 15 31.54 -1.58 25.03
C SER A 15 30.75 -2.52 24.10
N THR A 16 31.43 -3.39 23.36
CA THR A 16 30.81 -4.42 22.51
C THR A 16 30.30 -5.63 23.30
N SER A 17 30.92 -5.93 24.45
CA SER A 17 30.52 -7.05 25.32
C SER A 17 29.32 -6.72 26.22
N VAL A 18 29.17 -5.46 26.66
CA VAL A 18 28.01 -4.99 27.43
C VAL A 18 26.80 -4.82 26.52
N THR A 19 26.99 -4.40 25.26
CA THR A 19 25.93 -4.38 24.25
C THR A 19 25.54 -5.78 23.80
N SER A 20 26.47 -6.73 23.65
CA SER A 20 26.15 -8.13 23.33
C SER A 20 25.52 -8.87 24.51
N TRP A 21 25.94 -8.59 25.75
CA TRP A 21 25.32 -9.14 26.95
C TRP A 21 23.92 -8.56 27.17
N SER A 22 23.74 -7.24 26.99
CA SER A 22 22.40 -6.62 26.98
C SER A 22 21.52 -7.20 25.86
N THR A 23 22.05 -7.39 24.65
CA THR A 23 21.29 -7.95 23.53
C THR A 23 20.90 -9.41 23.78
N SER A 24 21.82 -10.24 24.28
CA SER A 24 21.55 -11.64 24.61
C SER A 24 20.61 -11.77 25.81
N LEU A 25 20.73 -10.92 26.83
CA LEU A 25 19.76 -10.83 27.94
C LEU A 25 18.39 -10.35 27.47
N ASN A 26 18.32 -9.38 26.56
CA ASN A 26 17.06 -8.92 25.97
C ASN A 26 16.40 -10.02 25.14
N LEU A 27 17.18 -10.79 24.37
CA LEU A 27 16.69 -11.94 23.62
C LEU A 27 16.24 -13.07 24.54
N LEU A 28 16.96 -13.32 25.64
CA LEU A 28 16.58 -14.30 26.64
C LEU A 28 15.28 -13.90 27.36
N PHE A 29 15.18 -12.64 27.81
CA PHE A 29 13.97 -12.11 28.45
C PHE A 29 12.78 -12.17 27.49
N PHE A 30 12.99 -11.78 26.23
CA PHE A 30 11.98 -11.90 25.19
C PHE A 30 11.57 -13.35 24.97
N TYR A 31 12.52 -14.27 24.84
CA TYR A 31 12.26 -15.70 24.67
C TYR A 31 11.47 -16.29 25.85
N MET A 32 11.85 -15.97 27.09
CA MET A 32 11.18 -16.43 28.30
C MET A 32 9.75 -15.89 28.38
N THR A 33 9.57 -14.59 28.10
CA THR A 33 8.24 -13.95 28.10
C THR A 33 7.36 -14.52 27.00
N TRP A 34 7.89 -14.65 25.78
CA TRP A 34 7.18 -15.26 24.64
C TRP A 34 6.80 -16.71 24.92
N SER A 35 7.73 -17.51 25.47
CA SER A 35 7.47 -18.90 25.80
C SER A 35 6.39 -19.03 26.87
N THR A 36 6.45 -18.20 27.91
CA THR A 36 5.41 -18.16 28.96
C THR A 36 4.05 -17.80 28.36
N LEU A 37 3.99 -16.79 27.49
CA LEU A 37 2.77 -16.38 26.81
C LEU A 37 2.16 -17.52 25.97
N VAL A 38 2.98 -18.19 25.15
CA VAL A 38 2.57 -19.32 24.28
C VAL A 38 2.12 -20.53 25.09
N LEU A 39 2.71 -20.78 26.26
CA LEU A 39 2.35 -21.91 27.11
C LEU A 39 1.13 -21.62 28.00
N THR A 40 0.83 -20.35 28.30
CA THR A 40 -0.24 -19.95 29.21
C THR A 40 -1.56 -19.64 28.49
N HIS A 41 -1.50 -19.23 27.22
CA HIS A 41 -2.67 -18.74 26.48
C HIS A 41 -2.89 -19.53 25.19
N SER A 42 -4.16 -19.61 24.76
CA SER A 42 -4.48 -20.24 23.48
C SER A 42 -4.00 -19.38 22.30
N PRO A 43 -3.67 -19.97 21.13
CA PRO A 43 -3.19 -19.23 19.97
C PRO A 43 -4.11 -18.07 19.54
N ILE A 44 -5.43 -18.27 19.61
CA ILE A 44 -6.41 -17.23 19.25
C ILE A 44 -6.44 -16.07 20.25
N GLN A 45 -6.22 -16.34 21.55
CA GLN A 45 -6.10 -15.29 22.56
C GLN A 45 -4.85 -14.45 22.29
N ILE A 46 -3.72 -15.10 22.01
CA ILE A 46 -2.46 -14.41 21.72
C ILE A 46 -2.62 -13.56 20.46
N GLU A 47 -3.19 -14.13 19.38
CA GLU A 47 -3.46 -13.41 18.13
C GLU A 47 -4.31 -12.16 18.40
N LEU A 48 -5.52 -12.31 18.94
CA LEU A 48 -6.48 -11.20 19.04
C LEU A 48 -6.07 -10.13 20.06
N ILE A 49 -5.50 -10.54 21.20
CA ILE A 49 -5.01 -9.58 22.20
C ILE A 49 -3.78 -8.86 21.64
N GLY A 50 -2.86 -9.60 21.00
CA GLY A 50 -1.65 -9.04 20.41
C GLY A 50 -1.95 -8.05 19.28
N THR A 51 -2.82 -8.41 18.32
CA THR A 51 -3.18 -7.51 17.21
C THR A 51 -3.95 -6.29 17.70
N THR A 52 -4.86 -6.46 18.66
CA THR A 52 -5.58 -5.33 19.28
C THR A 52 -4.62 -4.41 20.04
N ALA A 53 -3.70 -4.97 20.83
CA ALA A 53 -2.70 -4.19 21.57
C ALA A 53 -1.80 -3.39 20.61
N ILE A 54 -1.36 -3.99 19.50
CA ILE A 54 -0.59 -3.31 18.44
C ILE A 54 -1.38 -2.13 17.87
N ARG A 55 -2.65 -2.32 17.52
CA ARG A 55 -3.52 -1.25 16.99
C ARG A 55 -3.73 -0.12 18.02
N LEU A 56 -3.88 -0.45 19.31
CA LEU A 56 -4.00 0.55 20.37
C LEU A 56 -2.69 1.34 20.56
N ALA A 57 -1.56 0.63 20.65
CA ALA A 57 -0.25 1.22 20.94
C ALA A 57 0.32 2.03 19.78
N PHE A 58 0.14 1.57 18.54
CA PHE A 58 0.76 2.20 17.37
C PHE A 58 -0.18 3.06 16.54
N TRP A 59 -1.51 2.95 16.72
CA TRP A 59 -2.47 3.82 16.05
C TRP A 59 -3.27 4.69 17.02
N LEU A 60 -4.01 4.12 17.97
CA LEU A 60 -4.94 4.92 18.78
C LEU A 60 -4.20 5.93 19.65
N VAL A 61 -3.24 5.47 20.45
CA VAL A 61 -2.47 6.33 21.35
C VAL A 61 -1.73 7.44 20.58
N PRO A 62 -0.93 7.13 19.53
CA PRO A 62 -0.26 8.19 18.76
C PRO A 62 -1.25 9.13 18.05
N SER A 63 -2.37 8.62 17.55
CA SER A 63 -3.40 9.47 16.92
C SER A 63 -4.02 10.47 17.88
N LEU A 64 -4.29 10.04 19.12
CA LEU A 64 -4.78 10.92 20.18
C LEU A 64 -3.71 11.93 20.61
N LEU A 65 -2.44 11.54 20.68
CA LEU A 65 -1.34 12.47 20.96
C LEU A 65 -1.20 13.53 19.85
N PHE A 66 -1.26 13.15 18.58
CA PHE A 66 -1.29 14.10 17.47
C PHE A 66 -2.50 15.02 17.55
N LEU A 67 -3.69 14.48 17.84
CA LEU A 67 -4.91 15.28 17.99
C LEU A 67 -4.79 16.29 19.14
N VAL A 68 -4.24 15.90 20.29
CA VAL A 68 -4.00 16.79 21.43
C VAL A 68 -3.00 17.87 21.06
N PHE A 69 -1.88 17.50 20.42
CA PHE A 69 -0.87 18.46 19.97
C PHE A 69 -1.45 19.48 18.97
N ASP A 70 -2.24 19.02 17.99
CA ASP A 70 -2.90 19.88 17.00
C ASP A 70 -3.85 20.91 17.64
N ASN A 71 -4.48 20.55 18.76
CA ASN A 71 -5.41 21.43 19.49
C ASN A 71 -4.69 22.38 20.46
N LEU A 72 -3.63 21.93 21.12
CA LEU A 72 -2.87 22.75 22.07
C LEU A 72 -1.94 23.76 21.40
N LEU A 73 -1.30 23.36 20.28
CA LEU A 73 -0.28 24.15 19.59
C LEU A 73 -0.58 24.30 18.09
N PRO A 74 -1.74 24.87 17.72
CA PRO A 74 -2.18 24.91 16.32
C PRO A 74 -1.26 25.73 15.41
N SER A 75 -0.65 26.80 15.92
CA SER A 75 0.30 27.63 15.17
C SER A 75 1.58 26.87 14.82
N VAL A 76 2.07 26.01 15.71
CA VAL A 76 3.23 25.16 15.46
C VAL A 76 2.86 24.04 14.49
N ALA A 77 1.73 23.36 14.75
CA ALA A 77 1.26 22.27 13.91
C ALA A 77 1.07 22.69 12.44
N GLU A 78 0.47 23.87 12.20
CA GLU A 78 0.30 24.43 10.86
C GLU A 78 1.63 24.58 10.10
N THR A 79 2.71 25.01 10.76
CA THR A 79 4.00 25.21 10.08
C THR A 79 4.66 23.92 9.59
N ILE A 80 4.34 22.79 10.22
CA ILE A 80 4.98 21.49 9.94
C ILE A 80 4.10 20.62 9.02
N LYS A 81 2.77 20.74 9.15
CA LYS A 81 1.82 19.94 8.39
C LYS A 81 1.77 20.32 6.91
N HIS A 82 1.52 19.32 6.08
CA HIS A 82 1.25 19.55 4.66
C HIS A 82 -0.01 20.41 4.48
N ASN A 83 0.05 21.43 3.62
CA ASN A 83 -1.03 22.40 3.37
C ASN A 83 -1.48 23.23 4.60
N GLY A 84 -0.63 23.37 5.63
CA GLY A 84 -0.82 24.35 6.69
C GLY A 84 -2.10 24.16 7.53
N ALA A 85 -2.79 25.26 7.83
CA ALA A 85 -4.04 25.26 8.61
C ALA A 85 -5.12 24.31 8.08
N SER A 86 -5.14 24.01 6.78
CA SER A 86 -6.15 23.11 6.20
C SER A 86 -6.03 21.66 6.68
N ALA A 87 -4.87 21.26 7.21
CA ALA A 87 -4.62 19.92 7.76
C ALA A 87 -4.92 19.80 9.26
N LEU A 88 -5.45 20.86 9.89
CA LEU A 88 -5.84 20.82 11.28
C LEU A 88 -7.17 20.05 11.43
N PRO A 89 -7.30 19.21 12.47
CA PRO A 89 -8.53 18.48 12.73
C PRO A 89 -9.67 19.45 13.08
N PRO A 90 -10.95 19.03 12.90
CA PRO A 90 -12.09 19.80 13.35
C PRO A 90 -11.99 20.10 14.85
N ARG A 91 -12.34 21.31 15.28
CA ARG A 91 -12.29 21.72 16.71
C ARG A 91 -13.60 21.52 17.46
N ASP A 92 -14.69 21.29 16.73
CA ASP A 92 -15.99 21.04 17.34
C ASP A 92 -16.01 19.66 18.04
N PHE A 93 -16.26 19.68 19.35
CA PHE A 93 -16.35 18.48 20.18
C PHE A 93 -17.40 17.49 19.67
N LYS A 94 -18.55 17.96 19.17
CA LYS A 94 -19.62 17.09 18.66
C LYS A 94 -19.20 16.38 17.38
N SER A 95 -18.38 17.03 16.56
CA SER A 95 -17.83 16.43 15.34
C SER A 95 -16.70 15.45 15.68
N LEU A 96 -15.77 15.84 16.56
CA LEU A 96 -14.66 14.98 17.00
C LEU A 96 -15.15 13.72 17.71
N SER A 97 -16.11 13.82 18.62
CA SER A 97 -16.69 12.67 19.32
C SER A 97 -17.34 11.67 18.37
N ARG A 98 -18.06 12.15 17.34
CA ARG A 98 -18.64 11.29 16.29
C ARG A 98 -17.56 10.58 15.46
N LEU A 99 -16.48 11.29 15.11
CA LEU A 99 -15.35 10.73 14.38
C LEU A 99 -14.59 9.69 15.21
N LEU A 100 -14.34 9.98 16.49
CA LEU A 100 -13.72 9.06 17.42
C LEU A 100 -14.59 7.83 17.67
N ALA A 101 -15.90 7.99 17.86
CA ALA A 101 -16.83 6.88 18.02
C ALA A 101 -16.83 5.96 16.79
N LEU A 102 -16.83 6.53 15.58
CA LEU A 102 -16.72 5.75 14.36
C LEU A 102 -15.37 5.01 14.26
N ALA A 103 -14.26 5.67 14.61
CA ALA A 103 -12.94 5.06 14.60
C ALA A 103 -12.82 3.90 15.60
N ILE A 104 -13.37 4.06 16.82
CA ILE A 104 -13.42 3.01 17.84
C ILE A 104 -14.33 1.87 17.39
N PHE A 105 -15.49 2.18 16.80
CA PHE A 105 -16.39 1.18 16.23
C PHE A 105 -15.68 0.36 15.14
N ASN A 106 -14.99 1.00 14.21
CA ASN A 106 -14.25 0.32 13.15
C ASN A 106 -13.07 -0.50 13.71
N LEU A 107 -12.37 -0.04 14.76
CA LEU A 107 -11.38 -0.86 15.47
C LEU A 107 -12.02 -2.12 16.06
N GLY A 108 -13.15 -1.98 16.76
CA GLY A 108 -13.87 -3.11 17.34
C GLY A 108 -14.38 -4.09 16.28
N LEU A 109 -14.91 -3.56 15.17
CA LEU A 109 -15.35 -4.35 14.02
C LEU A 109 -14.19 -5.10 13.37
N GLU A 110 -13.04 -4.45 13.17
CA GLU A 110 -11.83 -5.09 12.64
C GLU A 110 -11.40 -6.27 13.52
N THR A 111 -11.30 -6.06 14.83
CA THR A 111 -10.98 -7.12 15.79
C THR A 111 -12.03 -8.24 15.80
N ALA A 112 -13.32 -7.90 15.70
CA ALA A 112 -14.39 -8.89 15.64
C ALA A 112 -14.33 -9.73 14.36
N VAL A 113 -14.12 -9.10 13.20
CA VAL A 113 -13.98 -9.80 11.91
C VAL A 113 -12.74 -10.70 11.92
N GLU A 114 -11.61 -10.20 12.42
CA GLU A 114 -10.40 -11.00 12.61
C GLU A 114 -10.66 -12.21 13.51
N GLY A 115 -11.33 -12.01 14.65
CA GLY A 115 -11.70 -13.08 15.58
C GLY A 115 -12.64 -14.10 14.98
N CYS A 116 -13.68 -13.68 14.26
CA CYS A 116 -14.60 -14.58 13.58
C CYS A 116 -13.89 -15.39 12.48
N LEU A 117 -13.01 -14.76 11.70
CA LEU A 117 -12.24 -15.44 10.66
C LEU A 117 -11.22 -16.41 11.28
N SER A 118 -10.48 -15.99 12.31
CA SER A 118 -9.49 -16.82 12.97
C SER A 118 -10.14 -18.02 13.66
N LEU A 119 -11.26 -17.81 14.35
CA LEU A 119 -12.03 -18.90 14.97
C LEU A 119 -12.62 -19.84 13.93
N GLY A 120 -13.31 -19.30 12.92
CA GLY A 120 -13.96 -20.11 11.87
C GLY A 120 -12.96 -20.96 11.09
N LEU A 121 -11.81 -20.39 10.71
CA LEU A 121 -10.73 -21.12 10.05
C LEU A 121 -10.08 -22.13 11.00
N SER A 122 -9.89 -21.79 12.27
CA SER A 122 -9.28 -22.71 13.24
C SER A 122 -10.15 -23.93 13.48
N VAL A 123 -11.47 -23.75 13.54
CA VAL A 123 -12.45 -24.84 13.64
C VAL A 123 -12.46 -25.69 12.36
N LEU A 124 -12.50 -25.05 11.18
CA LEU A 124 -12.53 -25.73 9.89
C LEU A 124 -11.27 -26.56 9.62
N LEU A 125 -10.10 -26.01 9.95
CA LEU A 125 -8.80 -26.61 9.66
C LEU A 125 -8.24 -27.44 10.82
N LYS A 126 -8.88 -27.41 11.99
CA LYS A 126 -8.45 -28.05 13.24
C LYS A 126 -7.02 -27.66 13.66
N GLN A 127 -6.59 -26.47 13.27
CA GLN A 127 -5.25 -25.92 13.50
C GLN A 127 -5.36 -24.41 13.66
N PRO A 128 -4.52 -23.76 14.48
CA PRO A 128 -4.51 -22.30 14.56
C PRO A 128 -4.19 -21.69 13.20
N VAL A 129 -4.74 -20.51 12.91
CA VAL A 129 -4.51 -19.81 11.63
C VAL A 129 -3.03 -19.54 11.43
N PHE A 130 -2.35 -18.97 12.43
CA PHE A 130 -0.92 -18.71 12.39
C PHE A 130 -0.15 -19.64 13.31
N ARG A 131 1.08 -19.97 12.91
CA ARG A 131 1.96 -20.81 13.71
C ARG A 131 2.34 -20.08 14.99
N THR A 132 1.91 -20.63 16.11
CA THR A 132 2.18 -20.10 17.46
C THR A 132 3.04 -21.13 18.19
N SER A 133 4.36 -20.88 18.23
CA SER A 133 5.36 -21.81 18.75
C SER A 133 6.32 -21.05 19.67
N THR A 134 6.87 -21.72 20.68
CA THR A 134 7.90 -21.13 21.57
C THR A 134 9.20 -20.86 20.81
N SER A 135 9.52 -21.70 19.81
CA SER A 135 10.65 -21.51 18.89
C SER A 135 10.49 -20.23 18.08
N LEU A 136 11.45 -19.32 18.23
CA LEU A 136 11.46 -18.05 17.52
C LEU A 136 11.71 -18.25 16.00
N PRO A 137 11.07 -17.45 15.14
CA PRO A 137 11.33 -17.48 13.71
C PRO A 137 12.74 -16.99 13.40
N LEU A 138 13.40 -17.62 12.43
CA LEU A 138 14.73 -17.19 12.00
C LEU A 138 14.65 -15.78 11.37
N PRO A 139 15.56 -14.85 11.73
CA PRO A 139 15.50 -13.46 11.24
C PRO A 139 15.44 -13.35 9.71
N TRP A 140 16.21 -14.18 9.00
CA TRP A 140 16.21 -14.19 7.55
C TRP A 140 14.89 -14.67 6.94
N GLN A 141 14.22 -15.63 7.58
CA GLN A 141 12.88 -16.05 7.16
C GLN A 141 11.86 -14.95 7.41
N MET A 142 11.95 -14.25 8.55
CA MET A 142 11.10 -13.09 8.84
C MET A 142 11.26 -12.03 7.75
N ILE A 143 12.49 -11.65 7.38
CA ILE A 143 12.73 -10.63 6.35
C ILE A 143 12.07 -10.99 5.01
N LYS A 144 12.24 -12.24 4.54
CA LYS A 144 11.61 -12.71 3.29
C LYS A 144 10.08 -12.66 3.36
N GLN A 145 9.52 -13.10 4.49
CA GLN A 145 8.08 -13.10 4.71
C GLN A 145 7.53 -11.67 4.79
N LEU A 146 8.20 -10.77 5.51
CA LEU A 146 7.84 -9.35 5.58
C LEU A 146 7.87 -8.71 4.19
N ALA A 147 8.92 -8.93 3.40
CA ALA A 147 9.00 -8.42 2.04
C ALA A 147 7.83 -8.89 1.17
N LEU A 148 7.46 -10.18 1.28
CA LEU A 148 6.32 -10.73 0.55
C LEU A 148 4.98 -10.16 1.04
N LEU A 149 4.78 -10.05 2.36
CA LEU A 149 3.57 -9.47 2.97
C LEU A 149 3.37 -8.01 2.53
N PHE A 150 4.42 -7.18 2.60
CA PHE A 150 4.34 -5.79 2.15
C PHE A 150 4.09 -5.66 0.65
N THR A 151 4.69 -6.53 -0.16
CA THR A 151 4.45 -6.55 -1.62
C THR A 151 2.99 -6.88 -1.93
N LEU A 152 2.45 -7.94 -1.31
CA LEU A 152 1.06 -8.33 -1.47
C LEU A 152 0.10 -7.28 -0.92
N ARG A 153 0.42 -6.66 0.21
CA ARG A 153 -0.34 -5.53 0.78
C ARG A 153 -0.41 -4.36 -0.21
N GLU A 154 0.72 -3.89 -0.74
CA GLU A 154 0.75 -2.77 -1.70
C GLU A 154 -0.13 -3.08 -2.94
N ILE A 155 -0.06 -4.32 -3.46
CA ILE A 155 -0.89 -4.78 -4.58
C ILE A 155 -2.38 -4.72 -4.23
N LEU A 156 -2.77 -5.32 -3.10
CA LEU A 156 -4.17 -5.37 -2.67
C LEU A 156 -4.71 -3.98 -2.35
N THR A 157 -3.95 -3.16 -1.62
CA THR A 157 -4.34 -1.78 -1.29
C THR A 157 -4.56 -0.99 -2.56
N TYR A 158 -3.60 -0.97 -3.48
CA TYR A 158 -3.70 -0.20 -4.71
C TYR A 158 -4.95 -0.56 -5.53
N TYR A 159 -5.16 -1.85 -5.79
CA TYR A 159 -6.26 -2.29 -6.65
C TYR A 159 -7.63 -2.16 -5.97
N THR A 160 -7.72 -2.46 -4.67
CA THR A 160 -8.97 -2.30 -3.93
C THR A 160 -9.34 -0.83 -3.83
N HIS A 161 -8.40 0.02 -3.45
CA HIS A 161 -8.62 1.46 -3.30
C HIS A 161 -9.02 2.10 -4.64
N ARG A 162 -8.26 1.82 -5.71
CA ARG A 162 -8.54 2.37 -7.03
C ARG A 162 -9.86 1.91 -7.63
N TYR A 163 -10.09 0.59 -7.66
CA TYR A 163 -11.21 0.04 -8.41
C TYR A 163 -12.49 -0.09 -7.61
N TRP A 164 -12.40 -0.45 -6.34
CA TRP A 164 -13.58 -0.69 -5.51
C TRP A 164 -14.01 0.56 -4.76
N LEU A 165 -13.06 1.37 -4.29
CA LEU A 165 -13.37 2.55 -3.46
C LEU A 165 -13.40 3.87 -4.24
N HIS A 166 -12.70 3.98 -5.37
CA HIS A 166 -12.82 5.14 -6.26
C HIS A 166 -13.62 4.85 -7.53
N GLY A 167 -13.88 3.58 -7.83
CA GLY A 167 -14.59 3.17 -9.06
C GLY A 167 -13.86 3.60 -10.35
N ALA A 168 -12.60 4.04 -10.23
CA ALA A 168 -11.84 4.64 -11.30
C ALA A 168 -11.65 3.62 -12.42
N PRO A 169 -11.93 3.97 -13.69
CA PRO A 169 -11.66 3.05 -14.78
C PRO A 169 -10.16 2.68 -14.80
N PRO A 170 -9.82 1.48 -15.32
CA PRO A 170 -8.43 1.14 -15.57
C PRO A 170 -7.76 2.27 -16.32
N PRO A 171 -6.46 2.55 -16.06
CA PRO A 171 -5.78 3.59 -16.81
C PRO A 171 -5.94 3.17 -18.25
N ALA A 172 -6.44 4.06 -19.12
CA ALA A 172 -6.58 3.71 -20.52
C ALA A 172 -5.21 3.18 -20.94
N PRO A 173 -5.07 1.87 -21.22
CA PRO A 173 -3.78 1.34 -21.60
C PRO A 173 -3.42 2.16 -22.83
N SER A 174 -2.25 2.78 -22.84
CA SER A 174 -1.77 3.55 -23.99
C SER A 174 -1.54 2.68 -25.24
N SER A 175 -2.19 1.51 -25.31
CA SER A 175 -1.96 0.44 -26.25
C SER A 175 -3.04 -0.65 -26.41
N MET A 176 -4.26 -0.52 -25.90
CA MET A 176 -5.30 -1.54 -26.18
C MET A 176 -6.23 -1.09 -27.31
N ILE A 177 -5.76 -1.30 -28.55
CA ILE A 177 -6.59 -1.25 -29.78
C ILE A 177 -7.09 -2.65 -30.16
N LEU A 178 -6.94 -3.66 -29.28
CA LEU A 178 -7.50 -5.00 -29.48
C LEU A 178 -8.68 -5.33 -28.55
N THR A 179 -9.41 -4.32 -28.04
CA THR A 179 -10.68 -4.54 -27.34
C THR A 179 -11.84 -3.71 -27.90
N LYS A 180 -11.64 -3.01 -29.03
CA LYS A 180 -12.76 -2.35 -29.71
C LYS A 180 -13.80 -3.33 -30.28
N ARG A 181 -13.54 -4.64 -30.29
CA ARG A 181 -14.45 -5.68 -30.81
C ARG A 181 -14.97 -6.68 -29.78
N ILE A 182 -14.48 -6.65 -28.55
CA ILE A 182 -15.09 -7.40 -27.46
C ILE A 182 -15.87 -6.37 -26.65
N LYS A 183 -17.17 -6.27 -26.90
CA LYS A 183 -18.09 -5.66 -25.94
C LYS A 183 -18.05 -6.53 -24.69
N LEU A 184 -17.04 -6.33 -23.84
CA LEU A 184 -17.11 -6.82 -22.47
C LEU A 184 -18.43 -6.29 -21.92
N PRO A 185 -19.30 -7.14 -21.36
CA PRO A 185 -20.56 -6.69 -20.79
C PRO A 185 -20.24 -5.52 -19.85
N LYS A 186 -20.98 -4.43 -19.97
CA LYS A 186 -20.91 -3.32 -19.02
C LYS A 186 -21.30 -3.90 -17.66
N ALA A 187 -20.32 -4.41 -16.91
CA ALA A 187 -20.53 -4.84 -15.56
C ALA A 187 -21.13 -3.65 -14.82
N HIS A 188 -22.31 -3.85 -14.24
CA HIS A 188 -22.93 -2.88 -13.35
C HIS A 188 -21.91 -2.59 -12.26
N LYS A 189 -21.22 -1.45 -12.35
CA LYS A 189 -20.29 -1.04 -11.30
C LYS A 189 -21.16 -0.71 -10.09
N PRO A 190 -21.04 -1.43 -8.96
CA PRO A 190 -21.76 -1.04 -7.77
C PRO A 190 -21.23 0.33 -7.34
N ARG A 191 -22.00 1.40 -7.62
CA ARG A 191 -21.67 2.77 -7.20
C ARG A 191 -21.72 2.95 -5.67
N TYR A 192 -22.15 1.91 -4.97
CA TYR A 192 -22.32 1.92 -3.53
C TYR A 192 -21.00 2.11 -2.77
N LEU A 193 -19.99 1.24 -2.99
CA LEU A 193 -18.72 1.33 -2.27
C LEU A 193 -17.99 2.67 -2.52
N PRO A 194 -17.88 3.17 -3.78
CA PRO A 194 -17.28 4.48 -4.00
C PRO A 194 -18.06 5.64 -3.38
N SER A 195 -19.39 5.57 -3.38
CA SER A 195 -20.22 6.60 -2.74
C SER A 195 -19.97 6.64 -1.24
N LEU A 196 -19.90 5.46 -0.59
CA LEU A 196 -19.64 5.34 0.83
C LEU A 196 -18.26 5.90 1.19
N HIS A 197 -17.19 5.42 0.54
CA HIS A 197 -15.83 5.88 0.78
C HIS A 197 -15.70 7.40 0.58
N LYS A 198 -16.34 7.94 -0.47
CA LYS A 198 -16.37 9.39 -0.70
C LYS A 198 -17.10 10.15 0.42
N SER A 199 -18.23 9.63 0.89
CA SER A 199 -19.07 10.31 1.88
C SER A 199 -18.52 10.27 3.32
N TYR A 200 -17.64 9.33 3.63
CA TYR A 200 -17.01 9.19 4.94
C TYR A 200 -15.54 9.64 4.90
N SER A 201 -14.68 8.90 4.21
CA SER A 201 -13.23 9.18 4.15
C SER A 201 -12.91 10.52 3.47
N HIS A 202 -13.56 10.82 2.34
CA HIS A 202 -13.39 12.09 1.60
C HIS A 202 -14.47 13.15 1.91
N LYS A 203 -15.17 13.04 3.03
CA LYS A 203 -16.20 14.02 3.41
C LYS A 203 -15.65 15.45 3.41
N TYR A 204 -14.44 15.60 3.94
CA TYR A 204 -13.72 16.86 4.01
C TYR A 204 -12.62 16.85 2.95
N HIS A 205 -12.59 17.88 2.11
CA HIS A 205 -11.53 18.06 1.09
C HIS A 205 -10.29 18.70 1.74
N SER A 206 -9.80 18.07 2.81
CA SER A 206 -8.67 18.51 3.63
C SER A 206 -7.65 17.38 3.75
N PRO A 207 -6.37 17.68 4.01
CA PRO A 207 -5.41 16.65 4.38
C PRO A 207 -5.91 15.86 5.61
N PRO A 208 -5.58 14.57 5.71
CA PRO A 208 -6.04 13.78 6.81
C PRO A 208 -5.30 14.11 8.12
N PHE A 209 -5.81 13.59 9.22
CA PHE A 209 -5.10 13.50 10.50
C PHE A 209 -5.09 12.04 10.96
N SER A 210 -4.17 11.64 11.84
CA SER A 210 -3.87 10.21 12.11
C SER A 210 -5.08 9.36 12.53
N LEU A 211 -6.04 9.93 13.26
CA LEU A 211 -7.27 9.22 13.65
C LEU A 211 -8.10 8.77 12.43
N GLN A 212 -7.98 9.49 11.31
CA GLN A 212 -8.74 9.30 10.08
C GLN A 212 -8.42 8.00 9.34
N VAL A 213 -7.34 7.30 9.70
CA VAL A 213 -7.05 5.93 9.23
C VAL A 213 -8.25 5.00 9.40
N LYS A 214 -8.99 5.12 10.50
CA LYS A 214 -10.18 4.28 10.78
C LYS A 214 -11.50 5.02 10.63
N ILE A 215 -11.50 6.22 10.06
CA ILE A 215 -12.72 7.01 9.83
C ILE A 215 -13.15 6.82 8.37
N ASP A 216 -13.82 5.71 8.13
CA ASP A 216 -14.52 5.46 6.87
C ASP A 216 -15.80 4.66 7.16
N HIS A 217 -16.65 4.49 6.15
CA HIS A 217 -17.75 3.55 6.27
C HIS A 217 -17.20 2.13 6.54
N PRO A 218 -17.81 1.34 7.44
CA PRO A 218 -17.29 0.04 7.86
C PRO A 218 -16.86 -0.90 6.72
N LEU A 219 -17.66 -0.98 5.65
CA LEU A 219 -17.36 -1.81 4.48
C LEU A 219 -16.12 -1.34 3.69
N PRO A 220 -16.05 -0.10 3.16
CA PRO A 220 -14.81 0.47 2.62
C PRO A 220 -13.59 0.35 3.55
N PHE A 221 -13.76 0.60 4.85
CA PHE A 221 -12.70 0.48 5.84
C PHE A 221 -12.10 -0.93 5.86
N LEU A 222 -12.94 -1.97 5.99
CA LEU A 222 -12.48 -3.37 5.97
C LEU A 222 -11.82 -3.73 4.65
N LEU A 223 -12.34 -3.23 3.53
CA LEU A 223 -11.75 -3.48 2.21
C LEU A 223 -10.40 -2.78 2.01
N HIS A 224 -10.22 -1.59 2.60
CA HIS A 224 -9.01 -0.80 2.41
C HIS A 224 -7.87 -1.18 3.36
N HIS A 225 -8.18 -1.49 4.61
CA HIS A 225 -7.17 -1.70 5.65
C HIS A 225 -7.10 -3.15 6.11
N PHE A 226 -8.24 -3.75 6.47
CA PHE A 226 -8.27 -5.11 6.99
C PHE A 226 -7.89 -6.15 5.92
N LEU A 227 -8.51 -6.08 4.74
CA LEU A 227 -8.29 -7.05 3.67
C LEU A 227 -6.82 -7.04 3.19
N PRO A 228 -6.17 -5.89 2.89
CA PRO A 228 -4.78 -5.90 2.42
C PRO A 228 -3.77 -6.28 3.50
N ALA A 229 -4.12 -6.17 4.79
CA ALA A 229 -3.25 -6.62 5.89
C ALA A 229 -3.45 -8.12 6.19
N TYR A 230 -4.69 -8.58 6.32
CA TYR A 230 -5.00 -9.93 6.78
C TYR A 230 -4.96 -10.98 5.66
N LEU A 231 -5.43 -10.65 4.44
CA LEU A 231 -5.48 -11.62 3.33
C LEU A 231 -4.08 -12.14 2.94
N PRO A 232 -3.02 -11.30 2.79
CA PRO A 232 -1.68 -11.82 2.55
C PRO A 232 -1.18 -12.75 3.65
N ALA A 233 -1.49 -12.44 4.91
CA ALA A 233 -1.12 -13.27 6.04
C ALA A 233 -1.84 -14.63 5.97
N LEU A 234 -3.13 -14.64 5.63
CA LEU A 234 -3.91 -15.86 5.41
C LEU A 234 -3.36 -16.72 4.25
N LEU A 235 -2.94 -16.10 3.15
CA LEU A 235 -2.34 -16.82 2.02
C LEU A 235 -1.02 -17.50 2.40
N LEU A 236 -0.27 -16.92 3.35
CA LEU A 236 1.02 -17.43 3.83
C LEU A 236 0.90 -18.22 5.14
N ARG A 237 -0.33 -18.47 5.62
CA ARG A 237 -0.61 -18.96 6.97
C ARG A 237 0.16 -20.20 7.38
N SER A 238 0.41 -21.13 6.45
CA SER A 238 1.07 -22.41 6.72
C SER A 238 2.50 -22.25 7.22
N ASN A 239 3.19 -21.20 6.79
CA ASN A 239 4.57 -20.93 7.13
C ASN A 239 4.76 -19.64 7.94
N LEU A 240 3.70 -18.87 8.17
CA LEU A 240 3.78 -17.58 8.85
C LEU A 240 3.73 -17.77 10.35
N HIS A 241 4.81 -17.36 11.02
CA HIS A 241 4.86 -17.32 12.47
C HIS A 241 4.08 -16.10 12.99
N LEU A 242 3.34 -16.26 14.09
CA LEU A 242 2.52 -15.19 14.67
C LEU A 242 3.36 -13.95 15.01
N LEU A 243 4.58 -14.13 15.53
CA LEU A 243 5.51 -13.02 15.75
C LEU A 243 5.87 -12.24 14.47
N THR A 244 6.06 -12.93 13.34
CA THR A 244 6.30 -12.26 12.05
C THR A 244 5.08 -11.43 11.64
N PHE A 245 3.87 -11.96 11.87
CA PHE A 245 2.63 -11.22 11.63
C PHE A 245 2.50 -9.99 12.54
N PHE A 246 2.88 -10.08 13.82
CA PHE A 246 2.91 -8.92 14.73
C PHE A 246 3.90 -7.85 14.28
N VAL A 247 5.10 -8.22 13.81
CA VAL A 247 6.05 -7.25 13.27
C VAL A 247 5.48 -6.58 12.02
N PHE A 248 4.91 -7.35 11.09
CA PHE A 248 4.25 -6.83 9.90
C PHE A 248 3.12 -5.85 10.24
N LEU A 249 2.24 -6.24 11.17
CA LEU A 249 1.09 -5.43 11.59
C LEU A 249 1.56 -4.16 12.31
N SER A 250 2.59 -4.24 13.16
CA SER A 250 3.15 -3.09 13.86
C SER A 250 3.70 -2.07 12.88
N LEU A 251 4.55 -2.51 11.95
CA LEU A 251 5.12 -1.63 10.92
C LEU A 251 4.04 -1.01 10.02
N THR A 252 3.04 -1.82 9.62
CA THR A 252 1.88 -1.35 8.85
C THR A 252 1.08 -0.30 9.62
N THR A 253 0.82 -0.53 10.91
CA THR A 253 0.04 0.39 11.76
C THR A 253 0.78 1.70 11.98
N ILE A 254 2.10 1.65 12.22
CA ILE A 254 2.95 2.84 12.34
C ILE A 254 2.92 3.64 11.04
N GLU A 255 3.13 2.99 9.90
CA GLU A 255 3.11 3.61 8.59
C GLU A 255 1.77 4.28 8.28
N GLU A 256 0.63 3.61 8.51
CA GLU A 256 -0.70 4.17 8.29
C GLU A 256 -0.97 5.39 9.17
N THR A 257 -0.58 5.30 10.45
CA THR A 257 -0.75 6.38 11.43
C THR A 257 0.06 7.62 11.05
N LEU A 258 1.31 7.42 10.63
CA LEU A 258 2.22 8.48 10.22
C LEU A 258 1.83 9.08 8.87
N SER A 259 1.45 8.26 7.89
CA SER A 259 1.03 8.72 6.56
C SER A 259 -0.25 9.57 6.60
N HIS A 260 -1.16 9.29 7.53
CA HIS A 260 -2.37 10.09 7.74
C HIS A 260 -2.17 11.28 8.67
N SER A 261 -1.01 11.42 9.32
CA SER A 261 -0.76 12.49 10.30
C SER A 261 -0.69 13.90 9.67
N SER A 262 -0.45 13.95 8.36
CA SER A 262 -0.10 15.16 7.59
C SER A 262 1.21 15.84 8.01
N TYR A 263 1.96 15.32 8.99
CA TYR A 263 3.29 15.80 9.31
C TYR A 263 4.28 15.35 8.23
N THR A 264 4.95 16.28 7.55
CA THR A 264 5.86 15.88 6.46
C THR A 264 7.31 15.68 6.89
N VAL A 265 7.64 16.11 8.12
CA VAL A 265 8.95 15.97 8.75
C VAL A 265 8.91 14.75 9.67
N ILE A 266 8.80 13.57 9.08
CA ILE A 266 8.77 12.31 9.82
C ILE A 266 10.14 11.63 9.71
N PRO A 267 10.75 11.19 10.83
CA PRO A 267 11.95 10.36 10.79
C PRO A 267 11.68 9.06 10.02
N GLY A 268 12.47 8.78 8.99
CA GLY A 268 12.35 7.55 8.20
C GLY A 268 12.42 7.81 6.69
N VAL A 269 13.12 6.90 6.00
CA VAL A 269 13.72 7.04 4.67
C VAL A 269 12.74 7.44 3.54
N ILE A 270 11.42 7.27 3.72
CA ILE A 270 10.41 7.52 2.68
C ILE A 270 9.11 8.15 3.25
N MET A 271 8.96 8.24 4.57
CA MET A 271 7.66 8.53 5.21
C MET A 271 7.10 9.93 4.91
N GLY A 272 7.97 10.95 4.79
CA GLY A 272 7.54 12.30 4.40
C GLY A 272 6.97 12.36 2.97
N GLY A 273 7.45 11.49 2.08
CA GLY A 273 6.93 11.34 0.72
C GLY A 273 5.57 10.67 0.67
N ILE A 274 5.43 9.57 1.42
CA ILE A 274 4.18 8.82 1.60
C ILE A 274 3.09 9.75 2.17
N THR A 275 3.44 10.51 3.22
CA THR A 275 2.51 11.46 3.84
C THR A 275 2.03 12.51 2.84
N LYS A 276 2.93 13.12 2.06
CA LYS A 276 2.55 14.08 1.01
C LYS A 276 1.62 13.46 -0.03
N ARG A 277 1.90 12.24 -0.50
CA ARG A 277 1.04 11.54 -1.46
C ARG A 277 -0.35 11.27 -0.88
N THR A 278 -0.40 10.86 0.38
CA THR A 278 -1.64 10.67 1.14
C THR A 278 -2.41 11.99 1.24
N CYS A 279 -1.79 13.10 1.67
CA CYS A 279 -2.48 14.38 1.72
C CYS A 279 -2.99 14.85 0.34
N MET A 280 -2.22 14.64 -0.73
CA MET A 280 -2.63 14.96 -2.10
C MET A 280 -3.80 14.09 -2.58
N HIS A 281 -3.89 12.84 -2.12
CA HIS A 281 -5.03 11.96 -2.39
C HIS A 281 -6.33 12.52 -1.81
N TYR A 282 -6.30 12.98 -0.56
CA TYR A 282 -7.48 13.52 0.13
C TYR A 282 -7.88 14.94 -0.34
N THR A 283 -6.90 15.77 -0.75
CA THR A 283 -7.15 17.16 -1.15
C THR A 283 -7.29 17.37 -2.66
N GLY A 284 -6.84 16.42 -3.47
CA GLY A 284 -6.74 16.57 -4.91
C GLY A 284 -8.09 16.69 -5.61
N LYS A 285 -8.22 17.66 -6.53
CA LYS A 285 -9.34 17.68 -7.50
C LYS A 285 -9.33 16.48 -8.46
N LYS A 286 -8.17 15.84 -8.62
CA LYS A 286 -7.95 14.63 -9.43
C LYS A 286 -7.75 13.44 -8.48
N GLN A 287 -8.32 12.29 -8.84
CA GLN A 287 -8.10 11.04 -8.11
C GLN A 287 -6.78 10.39 -8.54
N GLY A 288 -6.02 9.87 -7.57
CA GLY A 288 -4.70 9.27 -7.76
C GLY A 288 -4.01 9.05 -6.42
N ASN A 289 -2.78 8.53 -6.39
CA ASN A 289 -2.09 8.11 -5.16
C ASN A 289 -2.91 7.09 -4.35
N TYR A 290 -3.25 5.95 -4.97
CA TYR A 290 -4.08 4.91 -4.35
C TYR A 290 -3.27 3.91 -3.50
N GLY A 291 -2.01 3.70 -3.85
CA GLY A 291 -1.10 2.78 -3.18
C GLY A 291 -0.49 3.41 -1.94
N THR A 292 -0.03 2.56 -1.03
CA THR A 292 0.50 3.03 0.25
C THR A 292 1.88 3.63 0.08
N TRP A 293 2.76 2.96 -0.66
CA TRP A 293 4.10 3.47 -0.95
C TRP A 293 4.13 4.33 -2.21
N GLY A 294 3.17 4.13 -3.12
CA GLY A 294 3.08 4.85 -4.39
C GLY A 294 3.92 4.20 -5.51
N VAL A 295 4.43 2.99 -5.28
CA VAL A 295 5.16 2.21 -6.31
C VAL A 295 4.20 1.85 -7.44
N LEU A 296 2.99 1.39 -7.11
CA LEU A 296 2.00 1.05 -8.12
C LEU A 296 1.37 2.30 -8.75
N ASP A 297 1.30 3.42 -8.03
CA ASP A 297 0.88 4.70 -8.63
C ASP A 297 1.87 5.19 -9.69
N TRP A 298 3.16 5.08 -9.42
CA TRP A 298 4.19 5.37 -10.41
C TRP A 298 4.09 4.41 -11.60
N ALA A 299 4.02 3.10 -11.35
CA ALA A 299 3.96 2.09 -12.41
C ALA A 299 2.73 2.25 -13.34
N HIS A 300 1.59 2.69 -12.79
CA HIS A 300 0.34 2.88 -13.53
C HIS A 300 0.09 4.33 -13.96
N GLY A 301 1.00 5.27 -13.65
CA GLY A 301 0.81 6.70 -13.94
C GLY A 301 -0.37 7.34 -13.22
N THR A 302 -0.72 6.85 -12.02
CA THR A 302 -1.75 7.43 -11.14
C THR A 302 -1.18 8.28 -10.02
N GLY A 303 0.13 8.54 -10.03
CA GLY A 303 0.77 9.47 -9.11
C GLY A 303 0.24 10.90 -9.26
N LEU A 304 -0.13 11.54 -8.15
CA LEU A 304 -0.45 12.96 -8.08
C LEU A 304 0.76 13.73 -7.57
N GLY A 305 0.98 14.91 -8.14
CA GLY A 305 2.12 15.78 -7.83
C GLY A 305 3.23 15.65 -8.86
N LYS A 306 4.24 16.53 -8.75
CA LYS A 306 5.41 16.53 -9.63
C LYS A 306 6.47 15.48 -9.24
N ARG A 307 6.36 14.90 -8.04
CA ARG A 307 7.34 13.99 -7.45
C ARG A 307 6.79 12.59 -7.36
N ASP A 308 7.60 11.60 -7.71
CA ASP A 308 7.29 10.18 -7.56
C ASP A 308 8.07 9.52 -6.41
N ILE A 309 7.94 8.19 -6.29
CA ILE A 309 8.64 7.40 -5.28
C ILE A 309 10.16 7.42 -5.45
N TRP A 310 10.66 7.46 -6.69
CA TRP A 310 12.10 7.47 -6.97
C TRP A 310 12.73 8.81 -6.59
N ASP A 311 11.99 9.91 -6.75
CA ASP A 311 12.43 11.22 -6.26
C ASP A 311 12.57 11.29 -4.74
N ASP A 312 11.76 10.52 -3.99
CA ASP A 312 11.88 10.42 -2.54
C ASP A 312 13.07 9.55 -2.14
N VAL A 313 13.25 8.39 -2.79
CA VAL A 313 14.40 7.50 -2.57
C VAL A 313 15.72 8.19 -2.89
N ARG A 314 15.79 8.94 -4.01
CA ARG A 314 16.99 9.70 -4.40
C ARG A 314 17.35 10.76 -3.37
N ARG A 315 16.37 11.57 -2.95
CA ARG A 315 16.58 12.62 -1.96
C ARG A 315 17.12 12.06 -0.66
N GLU A 316 16.62 10.90 -0.25
CA GLU A 316 17.05 10.26 0.98
C GLU A 316 18.45 9.67 0.84
N ALA A 317 18.79 9.06 -0.31
CA ALA A 317 20.13 8.60 -0.61
C ALA A 317 21.16 9.74 -0.51
N SER A 318 20.83 10.91 -1.07
CA SER A 318 21.67 12.10 -0.98
C SER A 318 21.75 12.67 0.44
N LYS A 319 20.66 12.65 1.21
CA LYS A 319 20.63 13.13 2.61
C LYS A 319 21.52 12.29 3.53
N HIS A 320 21.56 10.97 3.33
CA HIS A 320 22.36 10.06 4.13
C HIS A 320 23.81 9.90 3.64
N GLN A 321 24.28 10.76 2.72
CA GLN A 321 25.62 10.70 2.13
C GLN A 321 25.98 9.27 1.66
N LEU A 322 25.00 8.51 1.15
CA LEU A 322 25.31 7.20 0.56
C LEU A 322 26.32 7.46 -0.55
N ARG A 323 27.45 6.74 -0.54
CA ARG A 323 28.55 6.91 -1.52
C ARG A 323 27.96 7.02 -2.92
N LYS A 324 28.59 7.77 -3.84
CA LYS A 324 28.19 7.90 -5.27
C LYS A 324 27.67 6.60 -5.89
N ARG A 325 28.29 5.46 -5.55
CA ARG A 325 27.85 4.11 -5.97
C ARG A 325 26.38 3.76 -5.63
N GLY A 326 25.86 4.19 -4.49
CA GLY A 326 24.46 3.99 -4.09
C GLY A 326 23.51 4.87 -4.91
N GLU A 327 23.87 6.13 -5.14
CA GLU A 327 23.12 7.04 -6.02
C GLU A 327 23.12 6.51 -7.47
N ASP A 328 24.27 6.06 -7.98
CA ASP A 328 24.42 5.47 -9.31
C ASP A 328 23.55 4.22 -9.48
N ILE A 329 23.43 3.37 -8.44
CA ILE A 329 22.57 2.17 -8.46
C ILE A 329 21.10 2.57 -8.52
N VAL A 330 20.69 3.59 -7.75
CA VAL A 330 19.31 4.10 -7.78
C VAL A 330 18.99 4.70 -9.15
N ASP A 331 19.91 5.47 -9.72
CA ASP A 331 19.76 6.09 -11.03
C ASP A 331 19.74 5.06 -12.17
N ASP A 332 20.61 4.05 -12.12
CA ASP A 332 20.60 2.95 -13.08
C ASP A 332 19.32 2.11 -12.97
N ALA A 333 18.87 1.79 -11.75
CA ALA A 333 17.63 1.06 -11.52
C ALA A 333 16.42 1.85 -12.03
N GLY A 334 16.25 3.10 -11.61
CA GLY A 334 15.17 3.97 -12.07
C GLY A 334 15.18 4.17 -13.59
N GLY A 335 16.35 4.45 -14.15
CA GLY A 335 16.54 4.65 -15.59
C GLY A 335 16.31 3.38 -16.43
N LYS A 336 16.68 2.19 -15.93
CA LYS A 336 16.39 0.91 -16.59
C LYS A 336 14.89 0.64 -16.63
N VAL A 337 14.18 0.87 -15.54
CA VAL A 337 12.72 0.66 -15.51
C VAL A 337 12.01 1.69 -16.38
N GLU A 338 12.41 2.96 -16.36
CA GLU A 338 11.84 3.99 -17.24
C GLU A 338 12.08 3.65 -18.72
N LYS A 339 13.30 3.23 -19.09
CA LYS A 339 13.62 2.76 -20.44
C LYS A 339 12.80 1.55 -20.84
N ALA A 340 12.56 0.60 -19.93
CA ALA A 340 11.72 -0.57 -20.19
C ALA A 340 10.26 -0.17 -20.45
N LEU A 341 9.71 0.73 -19.62
CA LEU A 341 8.35 1.29 -19.81
C LEU A 341 8.25 2.05 -21.13
N ARG A 342 9.24 2.88 -21.48
CA ARG A 342 9.28 3.64 -22.74
C ARG A 342 9.43 2.74 -23.96
N ARG A 343 10.23 1.68 -23.88
CA ARG A 343 10.37 0.65 -24.93
C ARG A 343 9.05 -0.09 -25.14
N SER A 344 8.38 -0.48 -24.06
CA SER A 344 7.04 -1.07 -24.12
C SER A 344 6.05 -0.13 -24.83
N LYS A 345 6.00 1.15 -24.42
CA LYS A 345 5.15 2.18 -25.05
C LYS A 345 5.47 2.40 -26.54
N ARG A 346 6.76 2.40 -26.92
CA ARG A 346 7.21 2.54 -28.31
C ARG A 346 6.84 1.33 -29.17
N ASN A 347 7.02 0.11 -28.66
CA ASN A 347 6.66 -1.12 -29.37
C ASN A 347 5.15 -1.21 -29.60
N LEU A 348 4.36 -0.74 -28.63
CA LEU A 348 2.90 -0.64 -28.76
C LEU A 348 2.47 0.39 -29.83
N ASN A 349 3.16 1.53 -29.93
CA ASN A 349 2.93 2.51 -31.00
C ASN A 349 3.39 2.01 -32.38
N LYS A 350 4.50 1.25 -32.46
CA LYS A 350 4.98 0.66 -33.73
C LYS A 350 3.98 -0.39 -34.25
N ASN A 351 3.50 -1.28 -33.39
CA ASN A 351 2.45 -2.25 -33.72
C ASN A 351 1.13 -1.58 -34.16
N LYS A 352 0.85 -0.36 -33.69
CA LYS A 352 -0.30 0.45 -34.11
C LYS A 352 -0.10 1.07 -35.50
N ALA A 353 1.11 1.54 -35.83
CA ALA A 353 1.45 2.05 -37.15
C ALA A 353 1.40 0.94 -38.21
N GLU A 354 1.91 -0.24 -37.87
CA GLU A 354 1.91 -1.42 -38.74
C GLU A 354 0.48 -1.94 -39.01
N LYS A 355 -0.37 -2.03 -37.97
CA LYS A 355 -1.80 -2.37 -38.16
C LYS A 355 -2.59 -1.33 -38.96
N ARG A 356 -2.20 -0.05 -38.94
CA ARG A 356 -2.80 1.00 -39.77
C ARG A 356 -2.29 0.97 -41.22
N GLY A 357 -1.03 0.57 -41.44
CA GLY A 357 -0.46 0.38 -42.78
C GLY A 357 -1.01 -0.83 -43.53
N VAL A 358 -1.37 -1.91 -42.82
CA VAL A 358 -1.96 -3.12 -43.41
C VAL A 358 -3.42 -2.91 -43.83
N GLY A 359 -4.17 -2.04 -43.14
CA GLY A 359 -5.56 -1.70 -43.50
C GLY A 359 -5.70 -0.94 -44.82
N ASN A 360 -4.64 -0.29 -45.31
CA ASN A 360 -4.67 0.51 -46.54
C ASN A 360 -4.18 -0.24 -47.80
N LYS A 361 -3.75 -1.50 -47.67
CA LYS A 361 -3.26 -2.32 -48.80
C LYS A 361 -4.24 -3.41 -49.29
N ARG A 362 -5.45 -3.51 -48.71
CA ARG A 362 -6.51 -4.45 -49.15
C ARG A 362 -7.69 -3.78 -49.87
N GLY A 363 -7.47 -2.62 -50.50
CA GLY A 363 -8.51 -1.83 -51.18
C GLY A 363 -8.14 -1.38 -52.60
N LYS A 364 -7.27 -2.11 -53.31
CA LYS A 364 -7.02 -1.94 -54.75
C LYS A 364 -6.83 -3.31 -55.39
N GLY A 365 -7.91 -4.10 -55.42
CA GLY A 365 -8.06 -5.21 -56.34
C GLY A 365 -8.99 -4.73 -57.44
N SER A 366 -8.41 -4.43 -58.60
CA SER A 366 -9.09 -4.08 -59.84
C SER A 366 -9.96 -5.26 -60.27
N TRP A 367 -11.28 -5.09 -60.24
CA TRP A 367 -12.21 -5.91 -61.03
C TRP A 367 -12.70 -5.00 -62.15
N LEU A 368 -12.07 -5.14 -63.31
CA LEU A 368 -12.64 -4.66 -64.56
C LEU A 368 -13.79 -5.62 -64.88
N VAL A 369 -15.00 -5.08 -64.83
CA VAL A 369 -16.19 -5.66 -65.46
C VAL A 369 -16.22 -5.00 -66.83
N ASP A 370 -15.95 -5.78 -67.87
CA ASP A 370 -16.24 -5.39 -69.24
C ASP A 370 -17.74 -5.61 -69.46
N ASP A 371 -18.48 -4.51 -69.53
CA ASP A 371 -19.86 -4.48 -70.02
C ASP A 371 -19.80 -4.55 -71.56
N ALA A 372 -20.36 -5.62 -72.13
CA ALA A 372 -20.58 -5.76 -73.56
C ALA A 372 -22.08 -5.62 -73.84
N ASP A 373 -22.45 -4.54 -74.54
CA ASP A 373 -23.77 -4.34 -75.12
C ASP A 373 -23.85 -5.03 -76.50
N GLY A 374 -24.94 -5.82 -76.63
CA GLY A 374 -25.68 -6.32 -77.80
C GLY A 374 -25.07 -6.38 -79.20
N ASP A 375 -25.19 -7.56 -79.83
CA ASP A 375 -26.03 -7.73 -81.04
C ASP A 375 -26.43 -9.22 -81.24
N ASP A 376 -27.54 -9.42 -81.97
CA ASP A 376 -28.05 -10.58 -82.75
C ASP A 376 -27.49 -12.02 -82.55
N GLY A 377 -28.20 -13.15 -82.73
CA GLY A 377 -29.50 -13.51 -83.28
C GLY A 377 -29.48 -15.05 -83.48
N GLU A 378 -30.66 -15.68 -83.52
CA GLU A 378 -30.97 -17.05 -83.97
C GLU A 378 -30.44 -18.30 -83.22
N GLY A 379 -31.36 -19.25 -83.01
CA GLY A 379 -31.03 -20.69 -83.07
C GLY A 379 -31.64 -21.57 -81.97
N ASP A 380 -32.78 -22.18 -82.28
CA ASP A 380 -33.50 -23.24 -81.55
C ASP A 380 -32.64 -24.38 -80.97
N TRP A 381 -33.09 -25.00 -79.87
CA TRP A 381 -33.80 -26.31 -79.89
C TRP A 381 -34.03 -26.85 -78.46
N VAL A 382 -35.29 -27.15 -78.18
CA VAL A 382 -35.89 -27.94 -77.09
C VAL A 382 -35.86 -29.43 -77.49
N PRO A 383 -36.09 -30.45 -76.62
CA PRO A 383 -36.17 -30.48 -75.15
C PRO A 383 -35.01 -31.21 -74.45
#